data_AF-A0A9L0IWL7-F1
#
_entry.id   AF-A0A9L0IWL7-F1
#
_cell.length_a   1.000
_cell.length_b   1.000
_cell.length_c   1.000
_cell.angle_alpha   90.00
_cell.angle_beta   90.00
_cell.angle_gamma   90.00
#
_symmetry.space_group_name_H-M   'P 1'
#
loop_
_entity.id
_entity.type
_entity.pdbx_description
1 polymer ?
#
loop_
_entity_poly.entity_id
_entity_poly.type
_entity_poly.pdbx_seq_one_letter_code
_entity_poly.pdbx_strand_id
1 'polypeptide(L)'
;MGLAMERGGPYARAGGGPRGCWYYLRYFFLFVSLIQSLIILGLVLFMVYGNVHVGTESNLQATERRAGSLYSQVLGLTATQANLSKELNITAGARDTLMQRLMTSRRDLDRINASFRQCQAELMIYVTNQRYMAAIILSEKQCGEQLKETNKSCDALALTLNQKIKTLEVELAKEKEELVRSKQAVEEQLAECGKAREQQQQERQLAEEQLLMVQAHCLPLDKDKLETELRTLWKDSIIPRTLDMGYSLYHPISPELASIRRTCDHLPTIMSTKAEELARSLRAGINSVARENSDLKRQKLEAERGLRASQEAKGKAEKEAQAREAKLQAECTRQTQLVLEEKAALRKERDNLAKLLEEKKREAEQLKMQLAVSSSALDTCIKAKSQPMPAPRPVGPAPNPQPIDPAVLEEFKRRILESQRPSLGSAATSG
;
A
#
# COMPACT_ATOMS: atom_id res chain seq x y z
N MET A 1 53.05 132.53 5.47
CA MET A 1 53.65 133.87 5.39
C MET A 1 52.56 134.84 5.82
N GLY A 2 52.51 135.42 7.02
CA GLY A 2 53.62 135.95 7.81
C GLY A 2 53.82 137.43 7.45
N LEU A 3 53.15 138.33 8.20
CA LEU A 3 53.54 139.71 8.56
C LEU A 3 53.72 140.71 7.39
N ALA A 4 53.62 142.04 7.47
CA ALA A 4 53.45 143.10 8.47
C ALA A 4 52.94 144.33 7.64
N MET A 5 52.05 145.23 8.09
CA MET A 5 52.23 146.28 9.10
C MET A 5 53.48 147.16 8.90
N GLU A 6 53.30 148.42 8.50
CA GLU A 6 53.61 149.63 9.31
C GLU A 6 53.80 150.92 8.49
N ARG A 7 53.27 152.01 9.09
CA ARG A 7 53.80 153.39 9.28
C ARG A 7 54.46 154.14 8.10
N GLY A 8 54.29 155.44 7.93
CA GLY A 8 53.73 156.48 8.78
C GLY A 8 54.43 157.82 8.52
N GLY A 9 53.63 158.89 8.40
CA GLY A 9 54.01 160.29 8.67
C GLY A 9 54.71 161.10 7.56
N PRO A 10 55.02 162.40 7.81
CA PRO A 10 54.24 163.39 8.58
C PRO A 10 54.40 164.86 8.08
N TYR A 11 53.72 165.81 8.76
CA TYR A 11 53.96 167.28 8.82
C TYR A 11 53.70 168.11 7.54
N ALA A 12 53.33 169.40 7.56
CA ALA A 12 52.96 170.35 8.59
C ALA A 12 52.28 171.56 7.90
N ARG A 13 51.64 172.36 8.74
CA ARG A 13 50.89 173.58 8.48
C ARG A 13 51.82 174.78 8.21
N ALA A 14 51.24 175.77 7.51
CA ALA A 14 51.48 177.23 7.58
C ALA A 14 52.31 177.88 6.44
N GLY A 15 51.71 178.92 5.86
CA GLY A 15 52.40 179.89 4.99
C GLY A 15 51.42 180.66 4.12
N GLY A 16 50.81 181.70 4.67
CA GLY A 16 49.84 182.56 3.98
C GLY A 16 50.44 183.49 2.93
N GLY A 17 49.65 183.78 1.89
CA GLY A 17 49.88 184.78 0.85
C GLY A 17 48.86 184.60 -0.29
N PRO A 18 48.13 185.63 -0.77
CA PRO A 18 46.89 185.44 -1.51
C PRO A 18 47.09 185.50 -3.02
N ARG A 19 47.02 184.39 -3.76
CA ARG A 19 46.90 184.33 -5.25
C ARG A 19 46.27 182.98 -5.60
N GLY A 20 45.23 182.81 -6.41
CA GLY A 20 44.71 183.54 -7.56
C GLY A 20 44.46 182.49 -8.66
N CYS A 21 43.21 182.36 -9.16
CA CYS A 21 42.68 181.62 -10.35
C CYS A 21 43.19 180.19 -10.73
N TRP A 22 44.45 179.83 -10.49
CA TRP A 22 45.07 178.57 -10.91
C TRP A 22 44.69 177.35 -10.05
N TYR A 23 44.13 177.56 -8.86
CA TYR A 23 43.70 176.48 -7.96
C TYR A 23 42.51 175.67 -8.51
N TYR A 24 41.55 176.31 -9.19
CA TYR A 24 40.34 175.62 -9.68
C TYR A 24 40.57 174.77 -10.94
N LEU A 25 41.54 175.13 -11.79
CA LEU A 25 41.87 174.36 -13.00
C LEU A 25 42.41 172.95 -12.69
N ARG A 26 43.13 172.79 -11.57
CA ARG A 26 43.65 171.49 -11.12
C ARG A 26 42.53 170.53 -10.69
N TYR A 27 41.40 171.03 -10.17
CA TYR A 27 40.25 170.20 -9.81
C TYR A 27 39.48 169.71 -11.04
N PHE A 28 39.32 170.55 -12.06
CA PHE A 28 38.56 170.17 -13.27
C PHE A 28 39.19 168.99 -14.01
N PHE A 29 40.52 168.97 -14.16
CA PHE A 29 41.24 167.87 -14.84
C PHE A 29 41.16 166.53 -14.06
N LEU A 30 41.10 166.61 -12.72
CA LEU A 30 40.92 165.46 -11.84
C LEU A 30 39.54 164.82 -12.00
N PHE A 31 38.47 165.64 -12.07
CA PHE A 31 37.11 165.13 -12.22
C PHE A 31 36.86 164.49 -13.59
N VAL A 32 37.41 165.04 -14.67
CA VAL A 32 37.26 164.44 -16.02
C VAL A 32 37.93 163.08 -16.10
N SER A 33 39.15 162.93 -15.54
CA SER A 33 39.84 161.63 -15.52
C SER A 33 39.11 160.58 -14.66
N LEU A 34 38.46 161.00 -13.57
CA LEU A 34 37.73 160.09 -12.68
C LEU A 34 36.45 159.54 -13.32
N ILE A 35 35.67 160.38 -14.01
CA ILE A 35 34.46 159.94 -14.73
C ILE A 35 34.84 158.95 -15.84
N GLN A 36 35.95 159.20 -16.53
CA GLN A 36 36.43 158.33 -17.61
C GLN A 36 36.84 156.93 -17.11
N SER A 37 37.44 156.83 -15.92
CA SER A 37 37.77 155.56 -15.27
C SER A 37 36.52 154.75 -14.87
N LEU A 38 35.50 155.41 -14.30
CA LEU A 38 34.26 154.77 -13.86
C LEU A 38 33.48 154.12 -15.01
N ILE A 39 33.48 154.72 -16.21
CA ILE A 39 32.84 154.14 -17.39
C ILE A 39 33.54 152.86 -17.86
N ILE A 40 34.89 152.86 -17.91
CA ILE A 40 35.65 151.68 -18.34
C ILE A 40 35.44 150.52 -17.36
N LEU A 41 35.45 150.78 -16.04
CA LEU A 41 35.18 149.75 -15.04
C LEU A 41 33.76 149.18 -15.16
N GLY A 42 32.78 150.05 -15.44
CA GLY A 42 31.38 149.65 -15.64
C GLY A 42 31.17 148.71 -16.84
N LEU A 43 31.85 148.95 -17.96
CA LEU A 43 31.73 148.10 -19.16
C LEU A 43 32.39 146.72 -18.97
N VAL A 44 33.52 146.65 -18.25
CA VAL A 44 34.20 145.37 -17.99
C VAL A 44 33.37 144.47 -17.06
N LEU A 45 32.76 145.03 -16.00
CA LEU A 45 31.89 144.24 -15.11
C LEU A 45 30.67 143.67 -15.85
N PHE A 46 30.08 144.42 -16.78
CA PHE A 46 28.95 143.94 -17.57
C PHE A 46 29.35 142.78 -18.50
N MET A 47 30.55 142.80 -19.08
CA MET A 47 31.03 141.72 -19.95
C MET A 47 31.40 140.45 -19.17
N VAL A 48 31.96 140.59 -17.97
CA VAL A 48 32.38 139.44 -17.15
C VAL A 48 31.20 138.78 -16.44
N TYR A 49 30.19 139.56 -16.00
CA TYR A 49 29.08 139.03 -15.20
C TYR A 49 27.71 139.01 -15.89
N GLY A 50 27.57 139.62 -17.08
CA GLY A 50 26.28 139.72 -17.77
C GLY A 50 25.78 138.43 -18.46
N ASN A 51 26.61 137.39 -18.63
CA ASN A 51 26.29 136.24 -19.48
C ASN A 51 26.10 134.89 -18.73
N VAL A 52 25.77 134.90 -17.43
CA VAL A 52 25.75 133.68 -16.59
C VAL A 52 24.43 132.89 -16.64
N HIS A 53 23.35 133.41 -17.24
CA HIS A 53 22.04 132.75 -17.23
C HIS A 53 21.77 131.74 -18.34
N VAL A 54 22.52 131.75 -19.45
CA VAL A 54 22.28 130.81 -20.57
C VAL A 54 22.98 129.45 -20.36
N GLY A 55 24.11 129.42 -19.64
CA GLY A 55 24.92 128.20 -19.46
C GLY A 55 24.49 127.30 -18.29
N THR A 56 23.76 127.82 -17.31
CA THR A 56 23.28 127.04 -16.14
C THR A 56 21.99 126.29 -16.45
N GLU A 57 21.07 126.90 -17.19
CA GLU A 57 19.80 126.25 -17.61
C GLU A 57 20.05 125.10 -18.59
N SER A 58 20.99 125.26 -19.53
CA SER A 58 21.35 124.21 -20.49
C SER A 58 21.98 122.97 -19.83
N ASN A 59 22.81 123.17 -18.81
CA ASN A 59 23.42 122.07 -18.06
C ASN A 59 22.39 121.35 -17.18
N LEU A 60 21.45 122.08 -16.57
CA LEU A 60 20.40 121.49 -15.75
C LEU A 60 19.45 120.63 -16.60
N GLN A 61 19.02 121.13 -17.77
CA GLN A 61 18.26 120.35 -18.75
C GLN A 61 19.04 119.13 -19.27
N ALA A 62 20.35 119.24 -19.47
CA ALA A 62 21.18 118.11 -19.89
C ALA A 62 21.28 117.03 -18.80
N THR A 63 21.39 117.41 -17.52
CA THR A 63 21.38 116.46 -16.39
C THR A 63 20.02 115.82 -16.17
N GLU A 64 18.93 116.56 -16.35
CA GLU A 64 17.56 116.04 -16.26
C GLU A 64 17.28 115.01 -17.36
N ARG A 65 17.71 115.28 -18.60
CA ARG A 65 17.62 114.30 -19.70
C ARG A 65 18.44 113.04 -19.44
N ARG A 66 19.65 113.16 -18.89
CA ARG A 66 20.46 111.99 -18.50
C ARG A 66 19.84 111.22 -17.34
N ALA A 67 19.32 111.91 -16.33
CA ALA A 67 18.63 111.29 -15.20
C ALA A 67 17.36 110.58 -15.67
N GLY A 68 16.56 111.19 -16.56
CA GLY A 68 15.40 110.58 -17.20
C GLY A 68 15.77 109.36 -18.05
N SER A 69 16.88 109.43 -18.79
CA SER A 69 17.39 108.30 -19.58
C SER A 69 17.93 107.15 -18.71
N LEU A 70 18.59 107.46 -17.59
CA LEU A 70 19.06 106.44 -16.65
C LEU A 70 17.89 105.82 -15.89
N TYR A 71 16.90 106.63 -15.51
CA TYR A 71 15.69 106.15 -14.86
C TYR A 71 14.88 105.23 -15.79
N SER A 72 14.74 105.58 -17.07
CA SER A 72 14.08 104.70 -18.05
C SER A 72 14.87 103.41 -18.29
N GLN A 73 16.21 103.46 -18.31
CA GLN A 73 17.05 102.26 -18.37
C GLN A 73 16.92 101.39 -17.11
N VAL A 74 16.92 101.97 -15.91
CA VAL A 74 16.74 101.23 -14.66
C VAL A 74 15.36 100.59 -14.61
N LEU A 75 14.31 101.29 -15.04
CA LEU A 75 12.96 100.72 -15.16
C LEU A 75 12.92 99.58 -16.19
N GLY A 76 13.56 99.76 -17.35
CA GLY A 76 13.68 98.72 -18.37
C GLY A 76 14.42 97.48 -17.86
N LEU A 77 15.56 97.67 -17.20
CA LEU A 77 16.34 96.60 -16.58
C LEU A 77 15.56 95.90 -15.47
N THR A 78 14.84 96.64 -14.63
CA THR A 78 13.98 96.08 -13.57
C THR A 78 12.85 95.25 -14.17
N ALA A 79 12.24 95.70 -15.28
CA ALA A 79 11.23 94.93 -16.00
C ALA A 79 11.81 93.65 -16.62
N THR A 80 13.01 93.71 -17.22
CA THR A 80 13.69 92.51 -17.75
C THR A 80 14.10 91.54 -16.63
N GLN A 81 14.57 92.04 -15.49
CA GLN A 81 14.90 91.24 -14.32
C GLN A 81 13.64 90.53 -13.77
N ALA A 82 12.52 91.25 -13.66
CA ALA A 82 11.25 90.67 -13.23
C ALA A 82 10.77 89.59 -14.20
N ASN A 83 10.91 89.82 -15.52
CA ASN A 83 10.51 88.84 -16.54
C ASN A 83 11.41 87.59 -16.50
N LEU A 84 12.73 87.75 -16.45
CA LEU A 84 13.69 86.66 -16.32
C LEU A 84 13.47 85.87 -15.02
N SER A 85 13.21 86.56 -13.90
CA SER A 85 12.88 85.92 -12.64
C SER A 85 11.59 85.09 -12.73
N LYS A 86 10.60 85.56 -13.49
CA LYS A 86 9.35 84.82 -13.73
C LYS A 86 9.60 83.58 -14.59
N GLU A 87 10.35 83.70 -15.68
CA GLU A 87 10.72 82.57 -16.54
C GLU A 87 11.56 81.53 -15.80
N LEU A 88 12.51 81.95 -14.97
CA LEU A 88 13.28 81.06 -14.11
C LEU A 88 12.41 80.33 -13.10
N ASN A 89 11.42 81.00 -12.50
CA ASN A 89 10.51 80.36 -11.55
C ASN A 89 9.60 79.33 -12.26
N ILE A 90 9.11 79.64 -13.46
CA ILE A 90 8.34 78.69 -14.29
C ILE A 90 9.21 77.49 -14.66
N THR A 91 10.47 77.73 -15.07
CA THR A 91 11.41 76.69 -15.46
C THR A 91 11.82 75.82 -14.26
N ALA A 92 12.03 76.41 -13.09
CA ALA A 92 12.29 75.69 -11.84
C ALA A 92 11.10 74.81 -11.43
N GLY A 93 9.87 75.34 -11.52
CA GLY A 93 8.65 74.56 -11.30
C GLY A 93 8.50 73.40 -12.30
N ALA A 94 8.80 73.63 -13.58
CA ALA A 94 8.80 72.59 -14.60
C ALA A 94 9.86 71.50 -14.30
N ARG A 95 11.07 71.89 -13.89
CA ARG A 95 12.11 70.95 -13.45
C ARG A 95 11.64 70.11 -12.25
N ASP A 96 11.03 70.74 -11.25
CA ASP A 96 10.60 70.04 -10.03
C ASP A 96 9.46 69.05 -10.33
N THR A 97 8.52 69.41 -11.21
CA THR A 97 7.48 68.48 -11.68
C THR A 97 8.04 67.33 -12.51
N LEU A 98 9.03 67.58 -13.38
CA LEU A 98 9.73 66.52 -14.11
C LEU A 98 10.51 65.59 -13.17
N MET A 99 11.20 66.15 -12.17
CA MET A 99 11.91 65.38 -11.16
C MET A 99 10.95 64.51 -10.35
N GLN A 100 9.79 65.06 -9.96
CA GLN A 100 8.75 64.30 -9.28
C GLN A 100 8.22 63.15 -10.15
N ARG A 101 7.94 63.40 -11.44
CA ARG A 101 7.51 62.36 -12.39
C ARG A 101 8.56 61.27 -12.62
N LEU A 102 9.83 61.64 -12.68
CA LEU A 102 10.93 60.69 -12.79
C LEU A 102 11.02 59.80 -11.55
N MET A 103 10.87 60.38 -10.36
CA MET A 103 10.89 59.63 -9.11
C MET A 103 9.67 58.70 -8.97
N THR A 104 8.48 59.12 -9.41
CA THR A 104 7.30 58.23 -9.44
C THR A 104 7.49 57.09 -10.43
N SER A 105 7.95 57.38 -11.65
CA SER A 105 8.20 56.36 -12.68
C SER A 105 9.24 55.32 -12.23
N ARG A 106 10.29 55.75 -11.51
CA ARG A 106 11.28 54.84 -10.94
C ARG A 106 10.68 53.90 -9.89
N ARG A 107 9.84 54.43 -9.00
CA ARG A 107 9.12 53.61 -7.99
C ARG A 107 8.17 52.61 -8.66
N ASP A 108 7.47 53.03 -9.72
CA ASP A 108 6.59 52.14 -10.47
C ASP A 108 7.37 51.03 -11.18
N LEU A 109 8.53 51.35 -11.76
CA LEU A 109 9.42 50.36 -12.37
C LEU A 109 9.93 49.36 -11.32
N ASP A 110 10.36 49.83 -10.15
CA ASP A 110 10.79 48.97 -9.05
C ASP A 110 9.64 48.06 -8.57
N ARG A 111 8.41 48.59 -8.49
CA ARG A 111 7.20 47.81 -8.14
C ARG A 111 6.87 46.75 -9.17
N ILE A 112 6.92 47.08 -10.45
CA ILE A 112 6.67 46.13 -11.55
C ILE A 112 7.73 45.04 -11.58
N ASN A 113 9.00 45.39 -11.36
CA ASN A 113 10.10 44.43 -11.32
C ASN A 113 9.95 43.47 -10.13
N ALA A 114 9.55 43.98 -8.96
CA ALA A 114 9.23 43.14 -7.80
C ALA A 114 8.06 42.17 -8.09
N SER A 115 6.97 42.65 -8.70
CA SER A 115 5.84 41.77 -9.04
C SER A 115 6.19 40.76 -10.13
N PHE A 116 7.06 41.12 -11.09
CA PHE A 116 7.55 40.20 -12.11
C PHE A 116 8.38 39.06 -11.50
N ARG A 117 9.30 39.38 -10.59
CA ARG A 117 10.09 38.37 -9.86
C ARG A 117 9.20 37.44 -9.03
N GLN A 118 8.18 37.99 -8.38
CA GLN A 118 7.19 37.19 -7.66
C GLN A 118 6.44 36.25 -8.60
N CYS A 119 5.94 36.75 -9.73
CA CYS A 119 5.24 35.94 -10.73
C CYS A 119 6.15 34.81 -11.29
N GLN A 120 7.42 35.11 -11.52
CA GLN A 120 8.40 34.11 -11.96
C GLN A 120 8.63 33.02 -10.89
N ALA A 121 8.72 33.40 -9.61
CA ALA A 121 8.83 32.45 -8.52
C ALA A 121 7.58 31.55 -8.39
N GLU A 122 6.39 32.14 -8.49
CA GLU A 122 5.11 31.42 -8.48
C GLU A 122 5.00 30.44 -9.67
N LEU A 123 5.44 30.85 -10.86
CA LEU A 123 5.48 29.99 -12.04
C LEU A 123 6.40 28.78 -11.82
N MET A 124 7.59 28.98 -11.23
CA MET A 124 8.51 27.88 -10.91
C MET A 124 7.92 26.89 -9.90
N ILE A 125 7.21 27.40 -8.89
CA ILE A 125 6.48 26.56 -7.92
C ILE A 125 5.38 25.77 -8.64
N TYR A 126 4.60 26.41 -9.50
CA TYR A 126 3.54 25.76 -10.27
C TYR A 126 4.09 24.63 -11.15
N VAL A 127 5.13 24.89 -11.94
CA VAL A 127 5.78 23.88 -12.80
C VAL A 127 6.29 22.69 -11.98
N THR A 128 6.87 22.97 -10.81
CA THR A 128 7.37 21.93 -9.90
C THR A 128 6.22 21.09 -9.33
N ASN A 129 5.15 21.72 -8.85
CA ASN A 129 3.95 21.04 -8.37
C ASN A 129 3.29 20.21 -9.48
N GLN A 130 3.29 20.71 -10.71
CA GLN A 130 2.77 19.98 -11.87
C GLN A 130 3.56 18.69 -12.14
N ARG A 131 4.88 18.69 -11.90
CA ARG A 131 5.72 17.49 -12.01
C ARG A 131 5.41 16.49 -10.90
N TYR A 132 5.24 16.96 -9.67
CA TYR A 132 4.84 16.09 -8.55
C TYR A 132 3.46 15.47 -8.76
N MET A 133 2.48 16.25 -9.21
CA MET A 133 1.15 15.71 -9.53
C MET A 133 1.21 14.65 -10.64
N ALA A 134 1.98 14.88 -11.70
CA ALA A 134 2.17 13.89 -12.76
C ALA A 134 2.79 12.59 -12.23
N ALA A 135 3.81 12.68 -11.36
CA ALA A 135 4.43 11.52 -10.73
C ALA A 135 3.44 10.75 -9.83
N ILE A 136 2.61 11.45 -9.06
CA ILE A 136 1.57 10.83 -8.22
C ILE A 136 0.54 10.10 -9.09
N ILE A 137 0.07 10.72 -10.19
CA ILE A 137 -0.90 10.09 -11.10
C ILE A 137 -0.32 8.82 -11.73
N LEU A 138 0.95 8.84 -12.14
CA LEU A 138 1.61 7.66 -12.71
C LEU A 138 1.78 6.56 -11.66
N SER A 139 2.18 6.91 -10.43
CA SER A 139 2.29 5.96 -9.32
C SER A 139 0.94 5.33 -8.95
N GLU A 140 -0.14 6.12 -8.95
CA GLU A 140 -1.50 5.63 -8.71
C GLU A 140 -1.92 4.62 -9.78
N LYS A 141 -1.67 4.93 -11.06
CA LYS A 141 -1.96 4.02 -12.19
C LYS A 141 -1.19 2.71 -12.06
N GLN A 142 0.12 2.77 -11.79
CA GLN A 142 0.95 1.58 -11.63
C GLN A 142 0.51 0.72 -10.44
N CYS A 143 0.17 1.34 -9.31
CA CYS A 143 -0.37 0.65 -8.14
C CYS A 143 -1.70 -0.06 -8.48
N GLY A 144 -2.60 0.62 -9.19
CA GLY A 144 -3.87 0.04 -9.63
C GLY A 144 -3.71 -1.14 -10.59
N GLU A 145 -2.74 -1.09 -11.49
CA GLU A 145 -2.41 -2.20 -12.40
C GLU A 145 -1.83 -3.40 -11.65
N GLN A 146 -0.87 -3.17 -10.74
CA GLN A 146 -0.30 -4.23 -9.89
C GLN A 146 -1.36 -4.89 -8.99
N LEU A 147 -2.29 -4.10 -8.45
CA LEU A 147 -3.40 -4.64 -7.66
C LEU A 147 -4.32 -5.53 -8.51
N LYS A 148 -4.62 -5.13 -9.75
CA LYS A 148 -5.42 -5.96 -10.68
C LYS A 148 -4.71 -7.26 -11.04
N GLU A 149 -3.40 -7.22 -11.25
CA GLU A 149 -2.60 -8.39 -11.58
C GLU A 149 -2.49 -9.37 -10.39
N THR A 150 -2.18 -8.85 -9.21
CA THR A 150 -2.14 -9.67 -7.98
C THR A 150 -3.50 -10.29 -7.68
N ASN A 151 -4.60 -9.56 -7.88
CA ASN A 151 -5.95 -10.10 -7.69
C ASN A 151 -6.27 -11.25 -8.65
N LYS A 152 -5.90 -11.14 -9.94
CA LYS A 152 -6.03 -12.25 -10.90
C LYS A 152 -5.24 -13.48 -10.48
N SER A 153 -4.02 -13.28 -9.94
CA SER A 153 -3.19 -14.37 -9.42
C SER A 153 -3.84 -15.07 -8.21
N CYS A 154 -4.45 -14.30 -7.31
CA CYS A 154 -5.19 -14.83 -6.17
C CYS A 154 -6.40 -15.66 -6.61
N ASP A 155 -7.18 -15.16 -7.57
CA ASP A 155 -8.33 -15.89 -8.13
C ASP A 155 -7.91 -17.21 -8.78
N ALA A 156 -6.81 -17.20 -9.55
CA ALA A 156 -6.26 -18.42 -10.15
C ALA A 156 -5.79 -19.44 -9.11
N LEU A 157 -5.14 -18.98 -8.03
CA LEU A 157 -4.74 -19.83 -6.92
C LEU A 157 -5.96 -20.42 -6.20
N ALA A 158 -6.99 -19.63 -5.95
CA ALA A 158 -8.23 -20.08 -5.33
C ALA A 158 -8.95 -21.14 -6.19
N LEU A 159 -8.99 -20.97 -7.52
CA LEU A 159 -9.52 -21.99 -8.44
C LEU A 159 -8.71 -23.28 -8.40
N THR A 160 -7.38 -23.19 -8.40
CA THR A 160 -6.48 -24.35 -8.32
C THR A 160 -6.65 -25.11 -7.01
N LEU A 161 -6.75 -24.40 -5.88
CA LEU A 161 -7.00 -25.00 -4.57
C LEU A 161 -8.36 -25.69 -4.53
N ASN A 162 -9.41 -25.05 -5.06
CA ASN A 162 -10.74 -25.66 -5.14
C ASN A 162 -10.76 -26.93 -6.01
N GLN A 163 -10.02 -26.95 -7.12
CA GLN A 163 -9.87 -28.16 -7.95
C GLN A 163 -9.20 -29.28 -7.15
N LYS A 164 -8.10 -28.99 -6.43
CA LYS A 164 -7.42 -29.98 -5.57
C LYS A 164 -8.32 -30.52 -4.47
N ILE A 165 -9.13 -29.67 -3.82
CA ILE A 165 -10.10 -30.10 -2.82
C ILE A 165 -11.08 -31.10 -3.43
N LYS A 166 -11.68 -30.78 -4.59
CA LYS A 166 -12.61 -31.68 -5.28
C LYS A 166 -11.97 -33.00 -5.68
N THR A 167 -10.71 -32.98 -6.13
CA THR A 167 -9.98 -34.21 -6.46
C THR A 167 -9.77 -35.08 -5.21
N LEU A 168 -9.34 -34.48 -4.10
CA LEU A 168 -9.15 -35.20 -2.84
C LEU A 168 -10.46 -35.74 -2.26
N GLU A 169 -11.58 -35.02 -2.41
CA GLU A 169 -12.91 -35.50 -2.01
C GLU A 169 -13.32 -36.76 -2.80
N VAL A 170 -13.05 -36.78 -4.11
CA VAL A 170 -13.33 -37.94 -4.96
C VAL A 170 -12.42 -39.12 -4.61
N GLU A 171 -11.13 -38.88 -4.37
CA GLU A 171 -10.19 -39.93 -3.96
C GLU A 171 -10.56 -40.52 -2.59
N LEU A 172 -10.90 -39.68 -1.62
CA LEU A 172 -11.36 -40.12 -0.29
C LEU A 172 -12.66 -40.92 -0.38
N ALA A 173 -13.61 -40.51 -1.23
CA ALA A 173 -14.84 -41.26 -1.45
C ALA A 173 -14.57 -42.65 -2.04
N LYS A 174 -13.64 -42.75 -3.00
CA LYS A 174 -13.21 -44.03 -3.59
C LYS A 174 -12.55 -44.95 -2.56
N GLU A 175 -11.60 -44.43 -1.78
CA GLU A 175 -10.95 -45.21 -0.71
C GLU A 175 -11.97 -45.71 0.32
N LYS A 176 -12.95 -44.88 0.68
CA LYS A 176 -14.03 -45.27 1.60
C LYS A 176 -14.88 -46.39 1.03
N GLU A 177 -15.27 -46.33 -0.24
CA GLU A 177 -16.02 -47.41 -0.89
C GLU A 177 -15.22 -48.71 -0.94
N GLU A 178 -13.93 -48.64 -1.27
CA GLU A 178 -13.04 -49.80 -1.30
C GLU A 178 -12.88 -50.43 0.08
N LEU A 179 -12.71 -49.62 1.13
CA LEU A 179 -12.64 -50.09 2.51
C LEU A 179 -13.95 -50.79 2.93
N VAL A 180 -15.10 -50.24 2.56
CA VAL A 180 -16.42 -50.86 2.85
C VAL A 180 -16.56 -52.21 2.15
N ARG A 181 -16.19 -52.30 0.87
CA ARG A 181 -16.19 -53.58 0.12
C ARG A 181 -15.25 -54.60 0.77
N SER A 182 -14.03 -54.18 1.13
CA SER A 182 -13.06 -55.05 1.80
C SER A 182 -13.58 -55.53 3.16
N LYS A 183 -14.24 -54.67 3.93
CA LYS A 183 -14.84 -55.04 5.21
C LYS A 183 -15.94 -56.09 5.03
N GLN A 184 -16.84 -55.89 4.08
CA GLN A 184 -17.93 -56.83 3.79
C GLN A 184 -17.39 -58.21 3.38
N ALA A 185 -16.36 -58.26 2.53
CA ALA A 185 -15.73 -59.52 2.14
C ALA A 185 -15.12 -60.27 3.34
N VAL A 186 -14.49 -59.56 4.28
CA VAL A 186 -13.93 -60.18 5.50
C VAL A 186 -15.05 -60.67 6.45
N GLU A 187 -16.15 -59.91 6.57
CA GLU A 187 -17.31 -60.33 7.38
C GLU A 187 -18.00 -61.58 6.81
N GLU A 188 -18.10 -61.69 5.49
CA GLU A 188 -18.64 -62.87 4.81
C GLU A 188 -17.76 -64.10 5.03
N GLN A 189 -16.43 -63.97 4.85
CA GLN A 189 -15.47 -65.04 5.14
C GLN A 189 -15.51 -65.49 6.60
N LEU A 190 -15.70 -64.55 7.55
CA LEU A 190 -15.84 -64.87 8.96
C LEU A 190 -17.11 -65.68 9.23
N ALA A 191 -18.23 -65.32 8.59
CA ALA A 191 -19.49 -66.04 8.72
C ALA A 191 -19.41 -67.46 8.14
N GLU A 192 -18.76 -67.63 6.98
CA GLU A 192 -18.51 -68.94 6.37
C GLU A 192 -17.63 -69.82 7.27
N CYS A 193 -16.55 -69.26 7.82
CA CYS A 193 -15.67 -69.96 8.75
C CYS A 193 -16.41 -70.37 10.04
N GLY A 194 -17.33 -69.53 10.53
CA GLY A 194 -18.22 -69.85 11.64
C GLY A 194 -19.11 -71.07 11.36
N LYS A 195 -19.78 -71.10 10.20
CA LYS A 195 -20.63 -72.23 9.78
C LYS A 195 -19.83 -73.53 9.63
N ALA A 196 -18.66 -73.46 9.00
CA ALA A 196 -17.79 -74.63 8.84
C ALA A 196 -17.34 -75.21 10.19
N ARG A 197 -17.06 -74.35 11.16
CA ARG A 197 -16.70 -74.78 12.52
C ARG A 197 -17.84 -75.49 13.24
N GLU A 198 -19.07 -74.98 13.12
CA GLU A 198 -20.26 -75.60 13.71
C GLU A 198 -20.54 -76.98 13.09
N GLN A 199 -20.45 -77.09 11.76
CA GLN A 199 -20.60 -78.36 11.04
C GLN A 199 -19.55 -79.38 11.50
N GLN A 200 -18.29 -78.99 11.56
CA GLN A 200 -17.21 -79.86 12.03
C GLN A 200 -17.43 -80.32 13.49
N GLN A 201 -18.00 -79.46 14.33
CA GLN A 201 -18.30 -79.82 15.72
C GLN A 201 -19.44 -80.85 15.82
N GLN A 202 -20.48 -80.73 14.99
CA GLN A 202 -21.56 -81.72 14.89
C GLN A 202 -21.06 -83.07 14.36
N GLU A 203 -20.27 -83.07 13.29
CA GLU A 203 -19.67 -84.29 12.73
C GLU A 203 -18.80 -85.01 13.76
N ARG A 204 -18.03 -84.25 14.54
CA ARG A 204 -17.22 -84.81 15.63
C ARG A 204 -18.06 -85.47 16.72
N GLN A 205 -19.17 -84.86 17.12
CA GLN A 205 -20.07 -85.46 18.11
C GLN A 205 -20.65 -86.77 17.62
N LEU A 206 -21.12 -86.82 16.37
CA LEU A 206 -21.63 -88.04 15.74
C LEU A 206 -20.56 -89.13 15.68
N ALA A 207 -19.32 -88.77 15.33
CA ALA A 207 -18.20 -89.71 15.30
C ALA A 207 -17.84 -90.24 16.71
N GLU A 208 -17.87 -89.38 17.74
CA GLU A 208 -17.64 -89.77 19.14
C GLU A 208 -18.75 -90.70 19.66
N GLU A 209 -20.02 -90.45 19.33
CA GLU A 209 -21.15 -91.34 19.66
C GLU A 209 -21.02 -92.72 18.98
N GLN A 210 -20.69 -92.75 17.69
CA GLN A 210 -20.44 -94.01 16.97
C GLN A 210 -19.26 -94.78 17.56
N LEU A 211 -18.18 -94.08 17.94
CA LEU A 211 -17.02 -94.70 18.58
C LEU A 211 -17.39 -95.33 19.93
N LEU A 212 -18.21 -94.63 20.74
CA LEU A 212 -18.71 -95.17 22.01
C LEU A 212 -19.55 -96.43 21.80
N MET A 213 -20.42 -96.46 20.78
CA MET A 213 -21.20 -97.64 20.42
C MET A 213 -20.31 -98.82 20.05
N VAL A 214 -19.27 -98.59 19.23
CA VAL A 214 -18.30 -99.65 18.86
C VAL A 214 -17.50 -100.13 20.07
N GLN A 215 -17.06 -99.23 20.95
CA GLN A 215 -16.36 -99.62 22.19
C GLN A 215 -17.26 -100.43 23.12
N ALA A 216 -18.53 -100.06 23.26
CA ALA A 216 -19.47 -100.78 24.12
C ALA A 216 -19.77 -102.21 23.62
N HIS A 217 -19.85 -102.42 22.31
CA HIS A 217 -20.27 -103.71 21.74
C HIS A 217 -19.10 -104.60 21.29
N CYS A 218 -18.00 -104.04 20.81
CA CYS A 218 -16.90 -104.81 20.23
C CYS A 218 -15.74 -105.06 21.21
N LEU A 219 -15.50 -104.17 22.17
CA LEU A 219 -14.41 -104.32 23.15
C LEU A 219 -14.63 -105.48 24.16
N PRO A 220 -15.87 -105.81 24.59
CA PRO A 220 -16.13 -106.96 25.46
C PRO A 220 -16.11 -108.32 24.73
N LEU A 221 -16.02 -108.32 23.40
CA LEU A 221 -16.16 -109.52 22.58
C LEU A 221 -14.84 -110.31 22.61
N ASP A 222 -14.76 -111.30 23.50
CA ASP A 222 -13.64 -112.23 23.59
C ASP A 222 -13.86 -113.40 22.61
N LYS A 223 -12.98 -113.51 21.60
CA LYS A 223 -13.05 -114.51 20.54
C LYS A 223 -13.05 -115.93 21.10
N ASP A 224 -12.19 -116.20 22.08
CA ASP A 224 -11.99 -117.56 22.58
C ASP A 224 -13.18 -118.00 23.45
N LYS A 225 -13.77 -117.05 24.20
CA LYS A 225 -15.05 -117.26 24.91
C LYS A 225 -16.24 -117.47 23.98
N LEU A 226 -16.40 -116.64 22.96
CA LEU A 226 -17.50 -116.77 21.99
C LEU A 226 -17.43 -118.12 21.25
N GLU A 227 -16.22 -118.53 20.86
CA GLU A 227 -16.01 -119.82 20.19
C GLU A 227 -16.31 -121.00 21.12
N THR A 228 -15.90 -120.91 22.39
CA THR A 228 -16.25 -121.94 23.38
C THR A 228 -17.75 -121.97 23.68
N GLU A 229 -18.41 -120.82 23.84
CA GLU A 229 -19.85 -120.71 24.06
C GLU A 229 -20.69 -121.24 22.89
N LEU A 230 -20.29 -120.96 21.65
CA LEU A 230 -20.95 -121.51 20.47
C LEU A 230 -20.78 -123.04 20.38
N ARG A 231 -19.60 -123.55 20.71
CA ARG A 231 -19.33 -125.00 20.74
C ARG A 231 -20.09 -125.70 21.87
N THR A 232 -20.25 -125.08 23.04
CA THR A 232 -21.05 -125.63 24.14
C THR A 232 -22.54 -125.56 23.84
N LEU A 233 -23.06 -124.42 23.37
CA LEU A 233 -24.45 -124.28 22.92
C LEU A 233 -24.81 -125.27 21.82
N TRP A 234 -23.90 -125.50 20.86
CA TRP A 234 -24.11 -126.50 19.83
C TRP A 234 -24.24 -127.90 20.44
N LYS A 235 -23.30 -128.31 21.30
CA LYS A 235 -23.31 -129.59 22.02
C LYS A 235 -24.56 -129.77 22.90
N ASP A 236 -25.04 -128.68 23.49
CA ASP A 236 -26.22 -128.66 24.34
C ASP A 236 -27.54 -128.52 23.58
N SER A 237 -27.47 -128.18 22.29
CA SER A 237 -28.66 -128.06 21.46
C SER A 237 -29.32 -129.44 21.26
N ILE A 238 -30.63 -129.40 21.01
CA ILE A 238 -31.44 -130.60 20.79
C ILE A 238 -30.95 -131.37 19.56
N ILE A 239 -30.29 -130.70 18.61
CA ILE A 239 -29.89 -131.25 17.31
C ILE A 239 -28.86 -132.40 17.45
N PRO A 240 -27.65 -132.24 18.01
CA PRO A 240 -26.74 -133.37 18.22
C PRO A 240 -27.28 -134.38 19.21
N ARG A 241 -28.01 -133.96 20.26
CA ARG A 241 -28.59 -134.88 21.24
C ARG A 241 -29.66 -135.81 20.64
N THR A 242 -30.49 -135.31 19.71
CA THR A 242 -31.51 -136.12 19.01
C THR A 242 -30.93 -136.97 17.90
N LEU A 243 -29.85 -136.51 17.26
CA LEU A 243 -29.11 -137.28 16.26
C LEU A 243 -28.26 -138.40 16.89
N ASP A 244 -27.78 -138.25 18.13
CA ASP A 244 -27.09 -139.30 18.90
C ASP A 244 -28.05 -140.29 19.56
N MET A 245 -29.28 -139.86 19.90
CA MET A 245 -30.32 -140.73 20.48
C MET A 245 -31.05 -141.59 19.42
N GLY A 246 -30.33 -141.99 18.37
CA GLY A 246 -30.79 -142.95 17.37
C GLY A 246 -30.88 -144.35 17.95
N TYR A 247 -31.87 -144.60 18.79
CA TYR A 247 -32.35 -145.96 19.07
C TYR A 247 -32.83 -146.56 17.75
N SER A 248 -32.00 -147.39 17.11
CA SER A 248 -32.51 -148.42 16.21
C SER A 248 -31.55 -149.60 16.19
N LEU A 249 -31.92 -150.64 16.95
CA LEU A 249 -31.29 -151.95 16.90
C LEU A 249 -31.74 -152.75 15.66
N TYR A 250 -32.63 -152.22 14.80
CA TYR A 250 -33.26 -153.02 13.74
C TYR A 250 -33.64 -152.32 12.40
N HIS A 251 -33.27 -151.07 12.09
CA HIS A 251 -33.48 -150.49 10.75
C HIS A 251 -32.23 -149.78 10.21
N PRO A 252 -31.82 -150.03 8.95
CA PRO A 252 -30.70 -149.32 8.33
C PRO A 252 -31.06 -147.84 8.23
N ILE A 253 -30.19 -147.00 8.80
CA ILE A 253 -30.28 -145.54 8.78
C ILE A 253 -30.53 -145.09 7.34
N SER A 254 -31.63 -144.37 7.10
CA SER A 254 -31.94 -143.80 5.79
C SER A 254 -30.76 -142.95 5.29
N PRO A 255 -30.33 -143.08 4.02
CA PRO A 255 -29.22 -142.29 3.47
C PRO A 255 -29.44 -140.77 3.58
N GLU A 256 -30.70 -140.32 3.63
CA GLU A 256 -31.07 -138.93 3.88
C GLU A 256 -30.78 -138.50 5.32
N LEU A 257 -31.02 -139.35 6.32
CA LEU A 257 -30.72 -139.06 7.73
C LEU A 257 -29.21 -139.02 7.99
N ALA A 258 -28.44 -139.88 7.32
CA ALA A 258 -26.99 -139.84 7.35
C ALA A 258 -26.44 -138.56 6.68
N SER A 259 -27.08 -138.08 5.61
CA SER A 259 -26.74 -136.81 4.94
C SER A 259 -27.05 -135.59 5.84
N ILE A 260 -28.20 -135.59 6.50
CA ILE A 260 -28.59 -134.57 7.48
C ILE A 260 -27.61 -134.56 8.67
N ARG A 261 -27.26 -135.73 9.22
CA ARG A 261 -26.27 -135.86 10.30
C ARG A 261 -24.92 -135.27 9.90
N ARG A 262 -24.38 -135.62 8.72
CA ARG A 262 -23.14 -135.03 8.21
C ARG A 262 -23.25 -133.51 8.06
N THR A 263 -24.37 -133.01 7.55
CA THR A 263 -24.58 -131.57 7.37
C THR A 263 -24.64 -130.82 8.71
N CYS A 264 -25.31 -131.40 9.71
CA CYS A 264 -25.32 -130.89 11.09
C CYS A 264 -23.93 -130.95 11.73
N ASP A 265 -23.17 -132.04 11.57
CA ASP A 265 -21.81 -132.18 12.10
C ASP A 265 -20.83 -131.17 11.46
N HIS A 266 -21.09 -130.74 10.22
CA HIS A 266 -20.31 -129.72 9.52
C HIS A 266 -20.77 -128.29 9.86
N LEU A 267 -21.94 -128.10 10.46
CA LEU A 267 -22.50 -126.78 10.77
C LEU A 267 -21.61 -125.94 11.70
N PRO A 268 -20.98 -126.49 12.76
CA PRO A 268 -20.02 -125.74 13.58
C PRO A 268 -18.81 -125.24 12.76
N THR A 269 -18.34 -126.04 11.81
CA THR A 269 -17.24 -125.66 10.91
C THR A 269 -17.68 -124.56 9.96
N ILE A 270 -18.90 -124.64 9.40
CA ILE A 270 -19.48 -123.59 8.57
C ILE A 270 -19.66 -122.29 9.38
N MET A 271 -20.20 -122.37 10.61
CA MET A 271 -20.35 -121.21 11.49
C MET A 271 -18.99 -120.58 11.85
N SER A 272 -17.97 -121.40 12.13
CA SER A 272 -16.60 -120.94 12.39
C SER A 272 -16.02 -120.23 11.15
N THR A 273 -16.16 -120.79 9.94
CA THR A 273 -15.67 -120.14 8.71
C THR A 273 -16.36 -118.80 8.45
N LYS A 274 -17.67 -118.69 8.74
CA LYS A 274 -18.43 -117.43 8.64
C LYS A 274 -18.00 -116.42 9.70
N ALA A 275 -17.72 -116.85 10.92
CA ALA A 275 -17.16 -115.99 11.96
C ALA A 275 -15.75 -115.48 11.57
N GLU A 276 -14.92 -116.33 10.95
CA GLU A 276 -13.61 -115.93 10.43
C GLU A 276 -13.69 -114.97 9.24
N GLU A 277 -14.65 -115.13 8.33
CA GLU A 277 -14.93 -114.17 7.25
C GLU A 277 -15.32 -112.80 7.81
N LEU A 278 -16.24 -112.77 8.78
CA LEU A 278 -16.63 -111.53 9.47
C LEU A 278 -15.45 -110.89 10.22
N ALA A 279 -14.62 -111.69 10.90
CA ALA A 279 -13.43 -111.20 11.59
C ALA A 279 -12.37 -110.64 10.62
N ARG A 280 -12.19 -111.25 9.44
CA ARG A 280 -11.31 -110.72 8.38
C ARG A 280 -11.84 -109.40 7.83
N SER A 281 -13.14 -109.32 7.56
CA SER A 281 -13.80 -108.08 7.11
C SER A 281 -13.64 -106.96 8.15
N LEU A 282 -13.92 -107.25 9.42
CA LEU A 282 -13.75 -106.30 10.53
C LEU A 282 -12.30 -105.82 10.67
N ARG A 283 -11.32 -106.73 10.55
CA ARG A 283 -9.89 -106.38 10.61
C ARG A 283 -9.48 -105.48 9.43
N ALA A 284 -10.01 -105.73 8.23
CA ALA A 284 -9.81 -104.85 7.09
C ALA A 284 -10.40 -103.45 7.34
N GLY A 285 -11.61 -103.38 7.92
CA GLY A 285 -12.23 -102.13 8.37
C GLY A 285 -11.39 -101.36 9.40
N ILE A 286 -10.91 -102.04 10.45
CA ILE A 286 -10.03 -101.44 11.47
C ILE A 286 -8.75 -100.89 10.83
N ASN A 287 -8.14 -101.63 9.90
CA ASN A 287 -6.94 -101.18 9.20
C ASN A 287 -7.21 -99.96 8.29
N SER A 288 -8.38 -99.87 7.66
CA SER A 288 -8.78 -98.68 6.88
C SER A 288 -8.90 -97.46 7.79
N VAL A 289 -9.67 -97.59 8.88
CA VAL A 289 -9.89 -96.52 9.87
C VAL A 289 -8.57 -96.09 10.53
N ALA A 290 -7.65 -97.02 10.78
CA ALA A 290 -6.32 -96.69 11.33
C ALA A 290 -5.48 -95.85 10.36
N ARG A 291 -5.53 -96.15 9.06
CA ARG A 291 -4.86 -95.34 8.02
C ARG A 291 -5.49 -93.96 7.91
N GLU A 292 -6.81 -93.89 7.82
CA GLU A 292 -7.55 -92.62 7.80
C GLU A 292 -7.24 -91.77 9.05
N ASN A 293 -7.16 -92.38 10.24
CA ASN A 293 -6.76 -91.68 11.45
C ASN A 293 -5.33 -91.13 11.39
N SER A 294 -4.40 -91.88 10.79
CA SER A 294 -3.01 -91.40 10.62
C SER A 294 -2.94 -90.21 9.65
N ASP A 295 -3.75 -90.24 8.60
CA ASP A 295 -3.85 -89.15 7.62
C ASP A 295 -4.53 -87.91 8.22
N LEU A 296 -5.62 -88.09 8.96
CA LEU A 296 -6.29 -87.02 9.70
C LEU A 296 -5.37 -86.40 10.77
N LYS A 297 -4.57 -87.19 11.49
CA LYS A 297 -3.58 -86.67 12.44
C LYS A 297 -2.53 -85.79 11.75
N ARG A 298 -2.07 -86.20 10.56
CA ARG A 298 -1.13 -85.42 9.76
C ARG A 298 -1.76 -84.11 9.29
N GLN A 299 -2.97 -84.16 8.72
CA GLN A 299 -3.71 -82.97 8.30
C GLN A 299 -3.99 -82.02 9.48
N LYS A 300 -4.35 -82.55 10.65
CA LYS A 300 -4.54 -81.76 11.88
C LYS A 300 -3.25 -81.04 12.29
N LEU A 301 -2.11 -81.72 12.26
CA LEU A 301 -0.83 -81.12 12.61
C LEU A 301 -0.46 -80.00 11.62
N GLU A 302 -0.71 -80.20 10.32
CA GLU A 302 -0.51 -79.18 9.29
C GLU A 302 -1.42 -77.96 9.49
N ALA A 303 -2.70 -78.20 9.80
CA ALA A 303 -3.66 -77.14 10.11
C ALA A 303 -3.28 -76.37 11.39
N GLU A 304 -2.82 -77.05 12.45
CA GLU A 304 -2.34 -76.40 13.68
C GLU A 304 -1.10 -75.54 13.44
N ARG A 305 -0.17 -76.00 12.58
CA ARG A 305 0.99 -75.19 12.16
C ARG A 305 0.53 -73.96 11.36
N GLY A 306 -0.41 -74.13 10.43
CA GLY A 306 -1.02 -73.04 9.67
C GLY A 306 -1.71 -72.02 10.58
N LEU A 307 -2.45 -72.48 11.59
CA LEU A 307 -3.11 -71.62 12.58
C LEU A 307 -2.09 -70.80 13.38
N ARG A 308 -1.00 -71.41 13.84
CA ARG A 308 0.07 -70.68 14.55
C ARG A 308 0.71 -69.63 13.66
N ALA A 309 1.05 -69.96 12.42
CA ALA A 309 1.60 -69.01 11.46
C ALA A 309 0.62 -67.85 11.18
N SER A 310 -0.68 -68.15 11.07
CA SER A 310 -1.73 -67.13 10.91
C SER A 310 -1.86 -66.23 12.16
N GLN A 311 -1.78 -66.78 13.37
CA GLN A 311 -1.80 -66.01 14.62
C GLN A 311 -0.58 -65.09 14.74
N GLU A 312 0.61 -65.57 14.38
CA GLU A 312 1.82 -64.74 14.35
C GLU A 312 1.73 -63.64 13.29
N ALA A 313 1.22 -63.95 12.09
CA ALA A 313 0.98 -62.98 11.04
C ALA A 313 -0.04 -61.92 11.48
N LYS A 314 -1.13 -62.34 12.13
CA LYS A 314 -2.14 -61.44 12.70
C LYS A 314 -1.52 -60.50 13.74
N GLY A 315 -0.74 -61.03 14.69
CA GLY A 315 -0.07 -60.20 15.70
C GLY A 315 0.93 -59.21 15.10
N LYS A 316 1.64 -59.58 14.02
CA LYS A 316 2.51 -58.65 13.28
C LYS A 316 1.68 -57.58 12.56
N ALA A 317 0.62 -57.98 11.86
CA ALA A 317 -0.27 -57.05 11.15
C ALA A 317 -0.96 -56.07 12.10
N GLU A 318 -1.40 -56.51 13.29
CA GLU A 318 -1.99 -55.63 14.31
C GLU A 318 -0.99 -54.61 14.84
N LYS A 319 0.26 -55.01 15.12
CA LYS A 319 1.32 -54.08 15.53
C LYS A 319 1.65 -53.08 14.44
N GLU A 320 1.74 -53.53 13.18
CA GLU A 320 1.97 -52.64 12.05
C GLU A 320 0.80 -51.68 11.82
N ALA A 321 -0.43 -52.14 11.95
CA ALA A 321 -1.64 -51.32 11.83
C ALA A 321 -1.68 -50.26 12.95
N GLN A 322 -1.44 -50.64 14.21
CA GLN A 322 -1.35 -49.71 15.34
C GLN A 322 -0.23 -48.68 15.14
N ALA A 323 0.94 -49.12 14.66
CA ALA A 323 2.05 -48.21 14.37
C ALA A 323 1.72 -47.23 13.23
N ARG A 324 1.01 -47.68 12.18
CA ARG A 324 0.55 -46.83 11.08
C ARG A 324 -0.51 -45.84 11.57
N GLU A 325 -1.47 -46.28 12.36
CA GLU A 325 -2.51 -45.43 12.94
C GLU A 325 -1.91 -44.35 13.85
N ALA A 326 -1.00 -44.73 14.75
CA ALA A 326 -0.30 -43.77 15.61
C ALA A 326 0.50 -42.74 14.80
N LYS A 327 1.18 -43.17 13.72
CA LYS A 327 1.88 -42.26 12.79
C LYS A 327 0.91 -41.30 12.09
N LEU A 328 -0.22 -41.80 11.59
CA LEU A 328 -1.24 -40.97 10.93
C LEU A 328 -1.87 -39.98 11.91
N GLN A 329 -2.16 -40.39 13.14
CA GLN A 329 -2.66 -39.50 14.19
C GLN A 329 -1.63 -38.42 14.55
N ALA A 330 -0.35 -38.78 14.69
CA ALA A 330 0.72 -37.82 14.96
C ALA A 330 0.89 -36.82 13.79
N GLU A 331 0.82 -37.29 12.54
CA GLU A 331 0.93 -36.42 11.38
C GLU A 331 -0.30 -35.50 11.24
N CYS A 332 -1.50 -36.02 11.49
CA CYS A 332 -2.73 -35.22 11.49
C CYS A 332 -2.70 -34.13 12.57
N THR A 333 -2.26 -34.44 13.78
CA THR A 333 -2.12 -33.44 14.85
C THR A 333 -1.05 -32.41 14.51
N ARG A 334 0.08 -32.83 13.95
CA ARG A 334 1.15 -31.94 13.46
C ARG A 334 0.65 -30.99 12.37
N GLN A 335 -0.03 -31.50 11.35
CA GLN A 335 -0.58 -30.68 10.27
C GLN A 335 -1.66 -29.72 10.78
N THR A 336 -2.53 -30.18 11.68
CA THR A 336 -3.55 -29.33 12.30
C THR A 336 -2.90 -28.18 13.07
N GLN A 337 -1.84 -28.45 13.83
CA GLN A 337 -1.11 -27.43 14.56
C GLN A 337 -0.45 -26.42 13.61
N LEU A 338 0.21 -26.87 12.54
CA LEU A 338 0.80 -25.98 11.54
C LEU A 338 -0.25 -25.05 10.89
N VAL A 339 -1.40 -25.59 10.50
CA VAL A 339 -2.50 -24.79 9.93
C VAL A 339 -3.02 -23.77 10.93
N LEU A 340 -3.11 -24.12 12.23
CA LEU A 340 -3.52 -23.18 13.27
C LEU A 340 -2.49 -22.07 13.49
N GLU A 341 -1.20 -22.40 13.47
CA GLU A 341 -0.08 -21.45 13.59
C GLU A 341 -0.04 -20.50 12.39
N GLU A 342 -0.13 -21.01 11.16
CA GLU A 342 -0.22 -20.20 9.93
C GLU A 342 -1.45 -19.29 9.96
N LYS A 343 -2.62 -19.82 10.34
CA LYS A 343 -3.84 -19.01 10.46
C LYS A 343 -3.70 -17.93 11.54
N ALA A 344 -2.96 -18.19 12.62
CA ALA A 344 -2.68 -17.17 13.63
C ALA A 344 -1.71 -16.10 13.12
N ALA A 345 -0.67 -16.49 12.37
CA ALA A 345 0.27 -15.57 11.74
C ALA A 345 -0.42 -14.68 10.71
N LEU A 346 -1.20 -15.25 9.79
CA LEU A 346 -1.96 -14.50 8.77
C LEU A 346 -2.98 -13.55 9.39
N ARG A 347 -3.63 -13.93 10.50
CA ARG A 347 -4.51 -13.00 11.23
C ARG A 347 -3.74 -11.82 11.82
N LYS A 348 -2.56 -12.05 12.41
CA LYS A 348 -1.71 -10.97 12.92
C LYS A 348 -1.25 -10.04 11.79
N GLU A 349 -0.83 -10.58 10.65
CA GLU A 349 -0.44 -9.79 9.48
C GLU A 349 -1.61 -8.96 8.95
N ARG A 350 -2.79 -9.56 8.80
CA ARG A 350 -4.02 -8.84 8.42
C ARG A 350 -4.33 -7.71 9.40
N ASP A 351 -4.25 -7.97 10.70
CA ASP A 351 -4.54 -6.95 11.73
C ASP A 351 -3.51 -5.82 11.72
N ASN A 352 -2.23 -6.14 11.46
CA ASN A 352 -1.18 -5.15 11.28
C ASN A 352 -1.40 -4.29 10.02
N LEU A 353 -1.74 -4.92 8.89
CA LEU A 353 -2.07 -4.21 7.65
C LEU A 353 -3.31 -3.33 7.81
N ALA A 354 -4.33 -3.80 8.52
CA ALA A 354 -5.53 -3.02 8.82
C ALA A 354 -5.21 -1.79 9.69
N LYS A 355 -4.33 -1.94 10.70
CA LYS A 355 -3.84 -0.80 11.49
C LYS A 355 -3.06 0.19 10.65
N LEU A 356 -2.14 -0.29 9.81
CA LEU A 356 -1.35 0.56 8.92
C LEU A 356 -2.26 1.33 7.94
N LEU A 357 -3.30 0.67 7.43
CA LEU A 357 -4.28 1.29 6.54
C LEU A 357 -5.08 2.38 7.27
N GLU A 358 -5.54 2.12 8.49
CA GLU A 358 -6.24 3.13 9.31
C GLU A 358 -5.33 4.31 9.68
N GLU A 359 -4.05 4.08 9.96
CA GLU A 359 -3.06 5.14 10.16
C GLU A 359 -2.89 5.98 8.90
N LYS A 360 -2.69 5.35 7.74
CA LYS A 360 -2.56 6.05 6.45
C LYS A 360 -3.83 6.81 6.07
N LYS A 361 -5.01 6.28 6.42
CA LYS A 361 -6.29 6.95 6.23
C LYS A 361 -6.41 8.19 7.12
N ARG A 362 -5.98 8.12 8.39
CA ARG A 362 -5.92 9.29 9.29
C ARG A 362 -4.95 10.35 8.78
N GLU A 363 -3.76 9.95 8.33
CA GLU A 363 -2.79 10.86 7.70
C GLU A 363 -3.40 11.55 6.46
N ALA A 364 -4.09 10.80 5.60
CA ALA A 364 -4.76 11.35 4.42
C ALA A 364 -5.86 12.35 4.79
N GLU A 365 -6.69 12.06 5.81
CA GLU A 365 -7.70 12.99 6.30
C GLU A 365 -7.07 14.25 6.95
N GLN A 366 -5.95 14.12 7.68
CA GLN A 366 -5.22 15.26 8.20
C GLN A 366 -4.66 16.14 7.09
N LEU A 367 -4.03 15.55 6.07
CA LEU A 367 -3.53 16.27 4.90
C LEU A 367 -4.68 16.97 4.15
N LYS A 368 -5.82 16.31 4.01
CA LYS A 368 -7.02 16.89 3.40
C LYS A 368 -7.55 18.08 4.20
N MET A 369 -7.56 18.00 5.52
CA MET A 369 -7.94 19.12 6.40
C MET A 369 -6.95 20.29 6.27
N GLN A 370 -5.64 20.02 6.27
CA GLN A 370 -4.61 21.06 6.06
C GLN A 370 -4.77 21.72 4.68
N LEU A 371 -5.07 20.94 3.65
CA LEU A 371 -5.31 21.44 2.30
C LEU A 371 -6.55 22.34 2.26
N ALA A 372 -7.64 21.94 2.92
CA ALA A 372 -8.85 22.77 3.04
C ALA A 372 -8.60 24.10 3.79
N VAL A 373 -7.81 24.08 4.88
CA VAL A 373 -7.41 25.29 5.61
C VAL A 373 -6.52 26.19 4.75
N SER A 374 -5.54 25.63 4.04
CA SER A 374 -4.68 26.40 3.14
C SER A 374 -5.48 27.01 1.98
N SER A 375 -6.46 26.29 1.45
CA SER A 375 -7.38 26.77 0.41
C SER A 375 -8.23 27.94 0.91
N SER A 376 -8.81 27.83 2.11
CA SER A 376 -9.63 28.92 2.67
C SER A 376 -8.79 30.14 3.05
N ALA A 377 -7.56 29.96 3.51
CA ALA A 377 -6.60 31.04 3.74
C ALA A 377 -6.20 31.74 2.44
N LEU A 378 -5.99 30.97 1.37
CA LEU A 378 -5.72 31.51 0.03
C LEU A 378 -6.92 32.33 -0.48
N ASP A 379 -8.14 31.80 -0.37
CA ASP A 379 -9.37 32.53 -0.75
C ASP A 379 -9.54 33.84 0.04
N THR A 380 -9.20 33.82 1.34
CA THR A 380 -9.25 35.01 2.20
C THR A 380 -8.18 36.03 1.79
N CYS A 381 -6.98 35.57 1.43
CA CYS A 381 -5.90 36.43 0.93
C CYS A 381 -6.27 37.06 -0.42
N ILE A 382 -6.88 36.29 -1.33
CA ILE A 382 -7.39 36.79 -2.62
C ILE A 382 -8.45 37.88 -2.37
N LYS A 383 -9.41 37.63 -1.47
CA LYS A 383 -10.45 38.63 -1.10
C LYS A 383 -9.86 39.89 -0.44
N ALA A 384 -8.82 39.75 0.37
CA ALA A 384 -8.14 40.88 1.02
C ALA A 384 -7.32 41.71 0.03
N LYS A 385 -6.75 41.10 -1.01
CA LYS A 385 -6.00 41.78 -2.07
C LYS A 385 -6.90 42.50 -3.09
N SER A 386 -8.20 42.17 -3.12
CA SER A 386 -9.19 42.74 -4.06
C SER A 386 -9.99 43.95 -3.54
N GLN A 387 -9.62 44.61 -2.43
CA GLN A 387 -10.36 45.80 -1.96
C GLN A 387 -9.86 47.13 -2.58
N PRO A 388 -10.77 47.90 -3.18
CA PRO A 388 -11.02 49.30 -2.82
C PRO A 388 -12.43 49.52 -2.22
N MET A 389 -12.60 50.65 -1.54
CA MET A 389 -13.69 51.13 -0.65
C MET A 389 -15.19 50.82 -0.97
N PRO A 390 -16.12 50.98 0.02
CA PRO A 390 -17.25 50.07 0.24
C PRO A 390 -18.63 50.57 -0.24
N ALA A 391 -19.52 49.61 -0.52
CA ALA A 391 -20.97 49.72 -0.28
C ALA A 391 -21.60 48.30 -0.12
N PRO A 392 -22.73 48.14 0.60
CA PRO A 392 -23.06 46.90 1.28
C PRO A 392 -24.14 46.08 0.58
N ARG A 393 -24.05 44.74 0.66
CA ARG A 393 -25.18 43.84 0.95
C ARG A 393 -24.70 42.42 1.30
N PRO A 394 -25.42 41.70 2.17
CA PRO A 394 -24.99 40.41 2.68
C PRO A 394 -25.29 39.31 1.66
N VAL A 395 -24.28 38.50 1.34
CA VAL A 395 -24.48 37.23 0.65
C VAL A 395 -24.20 36.14 1.67
N GLY A 396 -25.18 35.24 1.83
CA GLY A 396 -25.22 34.18 2.82
C GLY A 396 -24.08 33.15 2.69
N PRO A 397 -24.09 32.13 3.57
CA PRO A 397 -22.99 31.18 3.68
C PRO A 397 -22.81 30.41 2.37
N ALA A 398 -21.57 30.32 1.91
CA ALA A 398 -21.20 29.58 0.71
C ALA A 398 -21.61 28.10 0.82
N PRO A 399 -22.04 27.44 -0.28
CA PRO A 399 -22.39 26.03 -0.24
C PRO A 399 -21.14 25.18 0.03
N ASN A 400 -21.35 24.06 0.73
CA ASN A 400 -20.34 23.00 0.90
C ASN A 400 -19.66 22.65 -0.43
N PRO A 401 -18.34 22.34 -0.44
CA PRO A 401 -17.64 21.94 -1.65
C PRO A 401 -18.35 20.72 -2.27
N GLN A 402 -18.73 20.85 -3.54
CA GLN A 402 -19.39 19.77 -4.26
C GLN A 402 -18.44 18.56 -4.40
N PRO A 403 -18.97 17.33 -4.40
CA PRO A 403 -18.19 16.14 -4.70
C PRO A 403 -17.50 16.32 -6.05
N ILE A 404 -16.18 16.13 -6.11
CA ILE A 404 -15.42 16.21 -7.35
C ILE A 404 -15.94 15.10 -8.27
N ASP A 405 -16.49 15.49 -9.42
CA ASP A 405 -16.95 14.55 -10.44
C ASP A 405 -15.74 13.73 -10.96
N PRO A 406 -15.78 12.39 -10.86
CA PRO A 406 -14.71 11.53 -11.34
C PRO A 406 -14.36 11.74 -12.82
N ALA A 407 -15.31 12.13 -13.67
CA ALA A 407 -15.04 12.42 -15.07
C ALA A 407 -14.17 13.67 -15.23
N VAL A 408 -14.46 14.72 -14.46
CA VAL A 408 -13.69 15.97 -14.44
C VAL A 408 -12.30 15.74 -13.84
N LEU A 409 -12.19 14.87 -12.83
CA LEU A 409 -10.91 14.50 -12.23
C LEU A 409 -10.01 13.75 -13.22
N GLU A 410 -10.55 12.80 -13.98
CA GLU A 410 -9.78 12.06 -14.98
C GLU A 410 -9.37 12.95 -16.16
N GLU A 411 -10.21 13.90 -16.58
CA GLU A 411 -9.84 14.89 -17.59
C GLU A 411 -8.71 15.81 -17.07
N PHE A 412 -8.78 16.25 -15.82
CA PHE A 412 -7.71 17.02 -15.18
C PHE A 412 -6.40 16.23 -15.13
N LYS A 413 -6.44 14.97 -14.67
CA LYS A 413 -5.26 14.07 -14.65
C LYS A 413 -4.66 13.93 -16.04
N ARG A 414 -5.49 13.78 -17.08
CA ARG A 414 -5.05 13.67 -18.47
C ARG A 414 -4.34 14.94 -18.95
N ARG A 415 -4.89 16.13 -18.69
CA ARG A 415 -4.27 17.42 -19.06
C ARG A 415 -2.91 17.63 -18.38
N ILE A 416 -2.77 17.24 -17.11
CA ILE A 416 -1.50 17.31 -16.37
C ILE A 416 -0.44 16.36 -16.95
N LEU A 417 -0.84 15.16 -17.40
CA LEU A 417 0.07 14.24 -18.05
C LEU A 417 0.46 14.72 -19.46
N GLU A 418 -0.49 15.31 -20.20
CA GLU A 418 -0.25 15.86 -21.54
C GLU A 418 0.68 17.08 -21.50
N SER A 419 0.59 17.95 -20.48
CA SER A 419 1.48 19.10 -20.33
C SER A 419 2.93 18.73 -19.98
N GLN A 420 3.16 17.53 -19.47
CA GLN A 420 4.50 16.99 -19.17
C GLN A 420 5.11 16.20 -20.33
N ARG A 421 4.34 15.93 -21.40
CA ARG A 421 4.86 15.25 -22.58
C ARG A 421 5.83 16.20 -23.30
N PRO A 422 7.12 15.85 -23.49
CA PRO A 422 8.04 16.68 -24.25
C PRO A 422 7.47 16.92 -25.64
N SER A 423 7.45 18.17 -26.11
CA SER A 423 7.19 18.46 -27.51
C SER A 423 8.30 17.80 -28.35
N LEU A 424 8.02 16.64 -28.95
CA LEU A 424 8.81 16.12 -30.05
C LEU A 424 8.68 17.12 -31.21
N GLY A 425 9.62 18.06 -31.26
CA GLY A 425 9.55 19.19 -32.18
C GLY A 425 10.82 20.02 -32.16
N SER A 426 11.95 19.38 -32.48
CA SER A 426 13.03 19.92 -33.32
C SER A 426 14.20 18.94 -33.32
N ALA A 427 14.09 17.88 -34.13
CA ALA A 427 15.25 17.24 -34.71
C ALA A 427 15.34 17.75 -36.15
N ALA A 428 15.93 18.93 -36.33
CA ALA A 428 16.30 19.46 -37.64
C ALA A 428 17.82 19.33 -37.80
N THR A 429 18.19 18.25 -38.49
CA THR A 429 19.29 18.14 -39.47
C THR A 429 20.33 19.26 -39.48
N SER A 430 21.59 18.90 -39.18
CA SER A 430 22.78 19.62 -39.66
C SER A 430 23.64 18.61 -40.41
N GLY A 431 23.64 18.74 -41.74
CA GLY A 431 24.71 18.24 -42.60
C GLY A 431 25.80 19.27 -42.72
#